data_AF-A0A4E0PTY9-F1
#
_entry.id   AF-A0A4E0PTY9-F1
#
_cell.length_a   1.000
_cell.length_b   1.000
_cell.length_c   1.000
_cell.angle_alpha   90.00
_cell.angle_beta   90.00
_cell.angle_gamma   90.00
#
_symmetry.space_group_name_H-M   'P 1'
#
loop_
_entity.id
_entity.type
_entity.pdbx_description
1 polymer ?
#
loop_
_entity_poly.entity_id
_entity_poly.type
_entity_poly.pdbx_seq_one_letter_code
_entity_poly.pdbx_strand_id
1 'polypeptide(L)'
;MGFTSGAKTLPDLIDDIANGLIASSVNWVEGDSTWNITDTTNNNARRVVRYTGDSADIWFSLECVNQTGIRISTADADTYAKGLRITIAASWDSINHTWGETNQQSFVYFEGEYADSSPNADLGILQLSYYMWIDSTGFVVMARPESWPDDARQASFIVVLEHMASKEYSDGLTNFYCYCNVNANWCNGGYSHADFKLNKYMRPFSFMSGYSVDSGMQWWNGGKHAFKSNGNGKVYYTKPLVCNTADERTPIYQSELFFLFSTDRGLVDGDVVAVDGQTTKYLCKSISSPNSTSLLNYAIKYVA
;
A
#
# COMPACT_ATOMS: atom_id res chain seq x y z
N MET A 1 7.85 5.35 -14.30
CA MET A 1 7.14 6.64 -14.26
C MET A 1 7.81 7.48 -13.17
N GLY A 2 7.29 8.64 -12.75
CA GLY A 2 7.90 9.45 -11.69
C GLY A 2 6.89 9.78 -10.60
N PHE A 3 7.12 10.88 -9.89
CA PHE A 3 6.19 11.39 -8.89
C PHE A 3 4.94 12.00 -9.53
N THR A 4 3.76 11.69 -9.00
CA THR A 4 2.48 12.32 -9.35
C THR A 4 1.64 12.58 -8.10
N SER A 5 0.81 13.63 -8.14
CA SER A 5 -0.14 13.93 -7.08
C SER A 5 -1.37 14.65 -7.65
N GLY A 6 -2.48 14.60 -6.94
CA GLY A 6 -3.74 15.20 -7.38
C GLY A 6 -4.94 14.63 -6.63
N ALA A 7 -6.10 14.64 -7.29
CA ALA A 7 -7.32 13.99 -6.84
C ALA A 7 -7.84 13.06 -7.94
N LYS A 8 -8.13 11.80 -7.60
CA LYS A 8 -8.61 10.76 -8.52
C LYS A 8 -9.53 9.80 -7.79
N THR A 9 -10.39 9.09 -8.53
CA THR A 9 -11.15 7.96 -7.98
C THR A 9 -10.24 6.76 -7.72
N LEU A 10 -10.68 5.78 -6.91
CA LEU A 10 -9.87 4.56 -6.72
C LEU A 10 -9.64 3.79 -8.04
N PRO A 11 -10.66 3.59 -8.92
CA PRO A 11 -10.45 3.02 -10.24
C PRO A 11 -9.36 3.73 -11.05
N ASP A 12 -9.39 5.06 -11.11
CA ASP A 12 -8.40 5.82 -11.88
C ASP A 12 -6.98 5.70 -11.29
N LEU A 13 -6.85 5.60 -9.95
CA LEU A 13 -5.56 5.33 -9.31
C LEU A 13 -5.05 3.92 -9.61
N ILE A 14 -5.92 2.92 -9.61
CA ILE A 14 -5.56 1.55 -9.99
C ILE A 14 -5.05 1.52 -11.43
N ASP A 15 -5.70 2.24 -12.33
CA ASP A 15 -5.30 2.34 -13.74
C ASP A 15 -3.95 3.03 -13.92
N ASP A 16 -3.73 4.16 -13.21
CA ASP A 16 -2.44 4.86 -13.21
C ASP A 16 -1.30 3.99 -12.66
N ILE A 17 -1.55 3.21 -11.58
CA ILE A 17 -0.54 2.30 -11.02
C ILE A 17 -0.17 1.23 -12.06
N ALA A 18 -1.17 0.56 -12.64
CA ALA A 18 -0.93 -0.51 -13.61
C ALA A 18 -0.21 0.01 -14.85
N ASN A 19 -0.70 1.11 -15.45
CA ASN A 19 -0.08 1.72 -16.63
C ASN A 19 1.32 2.28 -16.30
N GLY A 20 1.51 2.85 -15.11
CA GLY A 20 2.78 3.39 -14.66
C GLY A 20 3.84 2.32 -14.46
N LEU A 21 3.47 1.15 -13.95
CA LEU A 21 4.36 -0.02 -13.83
C LEU A 21 4.74 -0.54 -15.21
N ILE A 22 3.77 -0.79 -16.10
CA ILE A 22 4.01 -1.26 -17.47
C ILE A 22 4.92 -0.29 -18.24
N ALA A 23 4.72 1.01 -18.08
CA ALA A 23 5.54 2.03 -18.72
C ALA A 23 6.94 2.20 -18.09
N SER A 24 7.18 1.65 -16.89
CA SER A 24 8.43 1.86 -16.15
C SER A 24 9.57 0.92 -16.58
N SER A 25 9.25 -0.26 -17.11
CA SER A 25 10.22 -1.30 -17.43
C SER A 25 9.58 -2.39 -18.30
N VAL A 26 10.40 -3.03 -19.14
CA VAL A 26 9.98 -4.16 -20.00
C VAL A 26 9.55 -5.39 -19.20
N ASN A 27 9.91 -5.46 -17.92
CA ASN A 27 9.56 -6.60 -17.06
C ASN A 27 8.10 -6.54 -16.60
N TRP A 28 7.48 -5.36 -16.61
CA TRP A 28 6.07 -5.17 -16.26
C TRP A 28 5.22 -5.22 -17.53
N VAL A 29 4.26 -6.14 -17.57
CA VAL A 29 3.36 -6.31 -18.72
C VAL A 29 1.91 -6.40 -18.28
N GLU A 30 1.00 -6.09 -19.20
CA GLU A 30 -0.43 -6.32 -18.99
C GLU A 30 -0.68 -7.80 -18.70
N GLY A 31 -1.37 -8.08 -17.60
CA GLY A 31 -1.70 -9.44 -17.18
C GLY A 31 -3.04 -9.92 -17.74
N ASP A 32 -4.05 -9.06 -17.75
CA ASP A 32 -5.40 -9.40 -18.19
C ASP A 32 -6.18 -8.16 -18.64
N SER A 33 -6.35 -7.99 -19.95
CA SER A 33 -7.04 -6.84 -20.52
C SER A 33 -8.56 -6.81 -20.27
N THR A 34 -9.15 -7.95 -19.89
CA THR A 34 -10.59 -8.01 -19.54
C THR A 34 -10.83 -7.38 -18.18
N TRP A 35 -9.86 -7.48 -17.26
CA TRP A 35 -9.88 -6.74 -16.00
C TRP A 35 -9.39 -5.32 -16.23
N ASN A 36 -10.34 -4.41 -16.40
CA ASN A 36 -10.09 -2.99 -16.63
C ASN A 36 -11.04 -2.13 -15.76
N ILE A 37 -10.99 -0.81 -15.98
CA ILE A 37 -11.75 0.18 -15.21
C ILE A 37 -12.94 0.76 -15.96
N THR A 38 -13.38 0.15 -17.07
CA THR A 38 -14.50 0.66 -17.87
C THR A 38 -15.84 0.57 -17.14
N ASP A 39 -15.98 -0.41 -16.24
CA ASP A 39 -17.09 -0.54 -15.31
C ASP A 39 -16.60 -0.35 -13.88
N THR A 40 -16.98 0.77 -13.27
CA THR A 40 -16.61 1.14 -11.89
C THR A 40 -17.65 0.73 -10.86
N THR A 41 -18.72 0.06 -11.29
CA THR A 41 -19.80 -0.38 -10.40
C THR A 41 -19.42 -1.67 -9.70
N ASN A 42 -19.88 -1.82 -8.45
CA ASN A 42 -19.53 -2.97 -7.61
C ASN A 42 -18.01 -3.20 -7.60
N ASN A 43 -17.57 -4.45 -7.59
CA ASN A 43 -16.14 -4.74 -7.58
C ASN A 43 -15.55 -4.83 -9.00
N ASN A 44 -16.12 -4.21 -10.04
CA ASN A 44 -15.70 -4.48 -11.43
C ASN A 44 -14.45 -3.70 -11.89
N ALA A 45 -14.13 -2.57 -11.24
CA ALA A 45 -12.91 -1.82 -11.55
C ALA A 45 -11.67 -2.55 -11.01
N ARG A 46 -10.91 -3.14 -11.94
CA ARG A 46 -9.74 -3.96 -11.62
C ARG A 46 -8.64 -3.77 -12.66
N ARG A 47 -7.40 -4.04 -12.28
CA ARG A 47 -6.28 -4.21 -13.21
C ARG A 47 -5.44 -5.41 -12.79
N VAL A 48 -4.85 -6.09 -13.76
CA VAL A 48 -3.88 -7.15 -13.53
C VAL A 48 -2.58 -6.82 -14.25
N VAL A 49 -1.48 -6.80 -13.51
CA VAL A 49 -0.14 -6.65 -14.07
C VAL A 49 0.69 -7.89 -13.76
N ARG A 50 1.63 -8.21 -14.65
CA ARG A 50 2.54 -9.32 -14.50
C ARG A 50 3.98 -8.82 -14.54
N TYR A 51 4.77 -9.25 -13.57
CA TYR A 51 6.21 -9.05 -13.57
C TYR A 51 6.92 -10.30 -14.10
N THR A 52 7.80 -10.12 -15.08
CA THR A 52 8.50 -11.19 -15.81
C THR A 52 10.02 -11.11 -15.65
N GLY A 53 10.51 -10.21 -14.78
CA GLY A 53 11.93 -9.93 -14.61
C GLY A 53 12.68 -10.88 -13.67
N ASP A 54 11.97 -11.78 -13.00
CA ASP A 54 12.55 -12.81 -12.12
C ASP A 54 12.51 -14.18 -12.81
N SER A 55 13.01 -15.22 -12.13
CA SER A 55 12.98 -16.60 -12.65
C SER A 55 11.57 -17.17 -12.83
N ALA A 56 10.56 -16.55 -12.21
CA ALA A 56 9.16 -16.92 -12.31
C ALA A 56 8.31 -15.66 -12.41
N ASP A 57 7.26 -15.74 -13.22
CA ASP A 57 6.28 -14.66 -13.35
C ASP A 57 5.55 -14.45 -12.03
N ILE A 58 5.39 -13.20 -11.63
CA ILE A 58 4.58 -12.79 -10.48
C ILE A 58 3.42 -11.96 -10.97
N TRP A 59 2.21 -12.33 -10.55
CA TRP A 59 0.97 -11.68 -10.95
C TRP A 59 0.47 -10.80 -9.82
N PHE A 60 0.01 -9.61 -10.16
CA PHE A 60 -0.54 -8.63 -9.23
C PHE A 60 -1.91 -8.22 -9.72
N SER A 61 -2.94 -8.39 -8.89
CA SER A 61 -4.24 -7.78 -9.14
C SER A 61 -4.48 -6.62 -8.17
N LEU A 62 -5.01 -5.53 -8.71
CA LEU A 62 -5.47 -4.36 -7.99
C LEU A 62 -6.97 -4.24 -8.23
N GLU A 63 -7.76 -4.23 -7.18
CA GLU A 63 -9.22 -4.26 -7.28
C GLU A 63 -9.86 -3.20 -6.39
N CYS A 64 -10.76 -2.43 -6.99
CA CYS A 64 -11.63 -1.51 -6.29
C CYS A 64 -12.79 -2.30 -5.69
N VAL A 65 -12.77 -2.52 -4.38
CA VAL A 65 -13.87 -3.16 -3.65
C VAL A 65 -14.89 -2.07 -3.31
N ASN A 66 -15.86 -1.85 -4.19
CA ASN A 66 -16.89 -0.82 -4.08
C ASN A 66 -18.28 -1.38 -3.74
N GLN A 67 -18.38 -2.67 -3.45
CA GLN A 67 -19.62 -3.31 -3.06
C GLN A 67 -20.01 -2.99 -1.61
N THR A 68 -21.29 -2.73 -1.37
CA THR A 68 -21.88 -2.57 -0.03
C THR A 68 -22.04 -3.93 0.66
N GLY A 69 -21.89 -3.99 1.99
CA GLY A 69 -22.08 -5.23 2.76
C GLY A 69 -20.87 -6.17 2.77
N ILE A 70 -19.70 -5.70 2.34
CA ILE A 70 -18.44 -6.45 2.46
C ILE A 70 -17.97 -6.45 3.91
N ARG A 71 -18.18 -7.57 4.59
CA ARG A 71 -17.72 -7.79 5.97
C ARG A 71 -16.23 -8.09 5.99
N ILE A 72 -15.47 -7.33 6.76
CA ILE A 72 -14.01 -7.46 6.89
C ILE A 72 -13.54 -7.94 8.26
N SER A 73 -14.39 -7.87 9.30
CA SER A 73 -14.08 -8.40 10.63
C SER A 73 -15.29 -9.12 11.23
N THR A 74 -15.03 -10.18 12.02
CA THR A 74 -16.07 -11.04 12.60
C THR A 74 -16.14 -11.01 14.14
N ALA A 75 -15.31 -10.23 14.83
CA ALA A 75 -15.31 -10.19 16.30
C ALA A 75 -16.05 -8.96 16.87
N ASP A 76 -17.01 -9.26 17.75
CA ASP A 76 -17.77 -8.38 18.65
C ASP A 76 -18.68 -7.31 18.02
N ALA A 77 -18.41 -6.88 16.78
CA ALA A 77 -19.35 -6.20 15.90
C ALA A 77 -18.87 -6.32 14.45
N ASP A 78 -19.77 -6.69 13.54
CA ASP A 78 -19.44 -6.82 12.13
C ASP A 78 -18.93 -5.48 11.61
N THR A 79 -17.73 -5.48 11.06
CA THR A 79 -17.14 -4.30 10.41
C THR A 79 -17.28 -4.48 8.92
N TYR A 80 -17.87 -3.48 8.26
CA TYR A 80 -18.04 -3.45 6.82
C TYR A 80 -17.12 -2.39 6.22
N ALA A 81 -16.57 -2.67 5.05
CA ALA A 81 -15.63 -1.75 4.42
C ALA A 81 -15.60 -1.83 2.90
N LYS A 82 -15.20 -0.71 2.30
CA LYS A 82 -14.78 -0.58 0.91
C LYS A 82 -13.32 -0.13 0.86
N GLY A 83 -12.64 -0.43 -0.24
CA GLY A 83 -11.25 -0.03 -0.40
C GLY A 83 -10.50 -0.75 -1.51
N LEU A 84 -9.19 -0.83 -1.36
CA LEU A 84 -8.28 -1.44 -2.34
C LEU A 84 -7.91 -2.86 -1.90
N ARG A 85 -8.21 -3.86 -2.73
CA ARG A 85 -7.64 -5.21 -2.59
C ARG A 85 -6.44 -5.37 -3.50
N ILE A 86 -5.37 -5.91 -2.94
CA ILE A 86 -4.13 -6.25 -3.64
C ILE A 86 -3.91 -7.74 -3.48
N THR A 87 -3.85 -8.45 -4.60
CA THR A 87 -3.52 -9.88 -4.62
C THR A 87 -2.19 -10.08 -5.33
N ILE A 88 -1.32 -10.90 -4.74
CA ILE A 88 -0.07 -11.33 -5.35
C ILE A 88 -0.14 -12.85 -5.54
N ALA A 89 0.06 -13.33 -6.76
CA ALA A 89 -0.13 -14.72 -7.13
C ALA A 89 1.00 -15.27 -7.99
N ALA A 90 1.24 -16.58 -7.88
CA ALA A 90 2.22 -17.29 -8.69
C ALA A 90 1.71 -17.61 -10.10
N SER A 91 0.39 -17.56 -10.31
CA SER A 91 -0.25 -17.85 -11.60
C SER A 91 -1.57 -17.12 -11.77
N TRP A 92 -1.98 -16.99 -13.03
CA TRP A 92 -3.23 -16.38 -13.45
C TRP A 92 -3.95 -17.27 -14.47
N ASP A 93 -5.25 -17.44 -14.28
CA ASP A 93 -6.16 -18.08 -15.22
C ASP A 93 -6.86 -16.98 -16.03
N SER A 94 -6.41 -16.80 -17.27
CA SER A 94 -6.94 -15.79 -18.20
C SER A 94 -8.30 -16.15 -18.80
N ILE A 95 -8.80 -17.38 -18.61
CA ILE A 95 -10.12 -17.81 -19.09
C ILE A 95 -11.17 -17.48 -18.04
N ASN A 96 -10.89 -17.85 -16.79
CA ASN A 96 -11.81 -17.60 -15.67
C ASN A 96 -11.56 -16.24 -15.02
N HIS A 97 -10.53 -15.52 -15.47
CA HIS A 97 -10.09 -14.23 -14.93
C HIS A 97 -9.89 -14.29 -13.41
N THR A 98 -9.05 -15.21 -12.96
CA THR A 98 -8.78 -15.42 -11.52
C THR A 98 -7.33 -15.79 -11.27
N TRP A 99 -6.83 -15.51 -10.08
CA TRP A 99 -5.53 -16.01 -9.62
C TRP A 99 -5.58 -17.50 -9.27
N GLY A 100 -4.43 -18.16 -9.33
CA GLY A 100 -4.28 -19.56 -8.89
C GLY A 100 -4.21 -19.73 -7.37
N GLU A 101 -4.10 -20.99 -6.93
CA GLU A 101 -4.15 -21.36 -5.49
C GLU A 101 -3.01 -20.75 -4.67
N THR A 102 -1.83 -20.55 -5.25
CA THR A 102 -0.70 -19.90 -4.58
C THR A 102 -0.82 -18.39 -4.71
N ASN A 103 -1.51 -17.78 -3.76
CA ASN A 103 -1.71 -16.34 -3.68
C ASN A 103 -1.68 -15.82 -2.24
N GLN A 104 -1.44 -14.51 -2.10
CA GLN A 104 -1.58 -13.76 -0.87
C GLN A 104 -2.30 -12.45 -1.14
N GLN A 105 -3.06 -11.97 -0.17
CA GLN A 105 -3.92 -10.82 -0.32
C GLN A 105 -3.78 -9.86 0.84
N SER A 106 -3.88 -8.57 0.54
CA SER A 106 -4.12 -7.53 1.53
C SER A 106 -5.29 -6.67 1.08
N PHE A 107 -6.19 -6.40 2.02
CA PHE A 107 -7.27 -5.46 1.83
C PHE A 107 -7.00 -4.18 2.64
N VAL A 108 -6.83 -3.09 1.91
CA VAL A 108 -6.61 -1.73 2.44
C VAL A 108 -7.96 -1.04 2.46
N TYR A 109 -8.66 -1.21 3.58
CA TYR A 109 -9.92 -0.54 3.83
C TYR A 109 -9.65 0.93 4.15
N PHE A 110 -10.46 1.81 3.57
CA PHE A 110 -10.40 3.24 3.88
C PHE A 110 -11.76 3.92 3.95
N GLU A 111 -12.81 3.23 3.53
CA GLU A 111 -14.21 3.56 3.85
C GLU A 111 -14.77 2.41 4.68
N GLY A 112 -15.38 2.70 5.83
CA GLY A 112 -15.91 1.67 6.69
C GLY A 112 -17.01 2.12 7.62
N GLU A 113 -17.68 1.13 8.21
CA GLU A 113 -18.77 1.30 9.14
C GLU A 113 -18.91 0.05 10.04
N TYR A 114 -19.57 0.16 11.19
CA TYR A 114 -19.81 -0.97 12.11
C TYR A 114 -21.28 -1.37 12.09
N ALA A 115 -21.55 -2.60 12.54
CA ALA A 115 -22.89 -3.17 12.68
C ALA A 115 -23.63 -3.19 11.33
N ASP A 116 -24.96 -3.28 11.33
CA ASP A 116 -25.78 -3.44 10.12
C ASP A 116 -25.70 -2.25 9.14
N SER A 117 -24.99 -1.18 9.48
CA SER A 117 -24.66 -0.09 8.57
C SER A 117 -23.45 -0.44 7.72
N SER A 118 -23.64 -0.39 6.40
CA SER A 118 -22.57 -0.55 5.43
C SER A 118 -22.07 0.82 4.96
N PRO A 119 -20.78 0.96 4.62
CA PRO A 119 -20.27 2.19 4.02
C PRO A 119 -21.02 2.51 2.73
N ASN A 120 -21.42 3.77 2.58
CA ASN A 120 -22.27 4.27 1.51
C ASN A 120 -21.46 4.91 0.38
N ALA A 121 -20.24 5.38 0.66
CA ALA A 121 -19.41 6.03 -0.35
C ALA A 121 -19.21 5.14 -1.58
N ASP A 122 -19.40 5.73 -2.76
CA ASP A 122 -19.17 5.07 -4.05
C ASP A 122 -17.74 5.39 -4.52
N LEU A 123 -16.85 4.39 -4.48
CA LEU A 123 -15.45 4.53 -4.86
C LEU A 123 -15.23 4.83 -6.36
N GLY A 124 -16.26 4.64 -7.19
CA GLY A 124 -16.26 5.03 -8.59
C GLY A 124 -16.42 6.53 -8.81
N ILE A 125 -16.79 7.29 -7.77
CA ILE A 125 -16.93 8.75 -7.82
C ILE A 125 -16.17 9.48 -6.70
N LEU A 126 -15.98 8.84 -5.55
CA LEU A 126 -15.29 9.39 -4.38
C LEU A 126 -13.85 9.78 -4.75
N GLN A 127 -13.51 11.04 -4.51
CA GLN A 127 -12.17 11.55 -4.80
C GLN A 127 -11.18 11.20 -3.69
N LEU A 128 -10.01 10.72 -4.10
CA LEU A 128 -8.85 10.46 -3.27
C LEU A 128 -7.76 11.48 -3.58
N SER A 129 -7.45 12.34 -2.62
CA SER A 129 -6.25 13.18 -2.69
C SER A 129 -5.02 12.30 -2.50
N TYR A 130 -4.15 12.21 -3.51
CA TYR A 130 -3.07 11.23 -3.53
C TYR A 130 -1.68 11.83 -3.78
N TYR A 131 -0.67 11.08 -3.36
CA TYR A 131 0.74 11.31 -3.65
C TYR A 131 1.37 9.96 -3.97
N MET A 132 1.97 9.83 -5.15
CA MET A 132 2.39 8.55 -5.69
C MET A 132 3.74 8.63 -6.39
N TRP A 133 4.52 7.58 -6.28
CA TRP A 133 5.72 7.33 -7.07
C TRP A 133 5.64 5.93 -7.67
N ILE A 134 6.00 5.80 -8.94
CA ILE A 134 6.06 4.51 -9.62
C ILE A 134 7.33 4.45 -10.47
N ASP A 135 8.19 3.46 -10.23
CA ASP A 135 9.35 3.17 -11.08
C ASP A 135 9.45 1.67 -11.39
N SER A 136 10.57 1.24 -11.96
CA SER A 136 10.77 -0.15 -12.37
C SER A 136 10.76 -1.14 -11.21
N THR A 137 11.01 -0.70 -9.98
CA THR A 137 11.00 -1.58 -8.80
C THR A 137 9.61 -1.69 -8.19
N GLY A 138 8.70 -0.74 -8.43
CA GLY A 138 7.33 -0.83 -7.94
C GLY A 138 6.68 0.53 -7.72
N PHE A 139 5.83 0.63 -6.70
CA PHE A 139 5.11 1.86 -6.38
C PHE A 139 4.95 2.10 -4.88
N VAL A 140 4.80 3.39 -4.54
CA VAL A 140 4.26 3.85 -3.27
C VAL A 140 3.13 4.83 -3.56
N VAL A 141 2.00 4.67 -2.88
CA VAL A 141 0.89 5.62 -2.91
C VAL A 141 0.44 5.92 -1.49
N MET A 142 0.31 7.21 -1.19
CA MET A 142 -0.41 7.71 -0.03
C MET A 142 -1.69 8.39 -0.51
N ALA A 143 -2.83 8.11 0.12
CA ALA A 143 -4.08 8.73 -0.29
C ALA A 143 -5.01 9.02 0.89
N ARG A 144 -5.82 10.06 0.70
CA ARG A 144 -6.85 10.53 1.63
C ARG A 144 -8.19 10.63 0.89
N PRO A 145 -9.25 9.93 1.33
CA PRO A 145 -10.59 10.14 0.78
C PRO A 145 -11.11 11.52 1.17
N GLU A 146 -11.90 12.13 0.28
CA GLU A 146 -12.76 13.25 0.64
C GLU A 146 -13.79 12.84 1.70
N SER A 147 -14.30 13.80 2.45
CA SER A 147 -15.27 13.50 3.50
C SER A 147 -16.58 13.04 2.88
N TRP A 148 -17.14 11.93 3.37
CA TRP A 148 -18.47 11.47 3.01
C TRP A 148 -19.45 11.66 4.18
N PRO A 149 -20.61 12.31 3.99
CA PRO A 149 -21.50 12.68 5.10
C PRO A 149 -22.03 11.49 5.93
N ASP A 150 -22.23 10.34 5.29
CA ASP A 150 -22.88 9.17 5.88
C ASP A 150 -21.90 8.07 6.33
N ASP A 151 -20.59 8.29 6.13
CA ASP A 151 -19.56 7.32 6.51
C ASP A 151 -18.73 7.92 7.65
N ALA A 152 -18.89 7.36 8.85
CA ALA A 152 -18.24 7.90 10.05
C ALA A 152 -16.80 7.40 10.23
N ARG A 153 -16.35 6.47 9.37
CA ARG A 153 -15.04 5.82 9.50
C ARG A 153 -14.32 5.80 8.17
N GLN A 154 -13.69 6.92 7.88
CA GLN A 154 -12.79 7.08 6.75
C GLN A 154 -11.34 7.14 7.24
N ALA A 155 -10.44 6.47 6.52
CA ALA A 155 -9.02 6.38 6.81
C ALA A 155 -8.21 6.90 5.64
N SER A 156 -7.06 7.46 5.94
CA SER A 156 -6.00 7.66 4.96
C SER A 156 -5.08 6.47 5.02
N PHE A 157 -4.49 6.15 3.87
CA PHE A 157 -3.67 4.96 3.73
C PHE A 157 -2.35 5.24 3.03
N ILE A 158 -1.41 4.34 3.24
CA ILE A 158 -0.23 4.14 2.42
C ILE A 158 -0.22 2.70 1.92
N VAL A 159 0.16 2.51 0.67
CA VAL A 159 0.47 1.21 0.07
C VAL A 159 1.83 1.30 -0.61
N VAL A 160 2.65 0.28 -0.41
CA VAL A 160 3.95 0.12 -1.04
C VAL A 160 4.04 -1.29 -1.59
N LEU A 161 4.36 -1.41 -2.87
CA LEU A 161 4.83 -2.64 -3.50
C LEU A 161 6.22 -2.37 -4.04
N GLU A 162 7.21 -3.17 -3.65
CA GLU A 162 8.59 -2.95 -4.07
C GLU A 162 9.30 -4.28 -4.36
N HIS A 163 9.98 -4.31 -5.49
CA HIS A 163 10.86 -5.37 -5.98
C HIS A 163 12.28 -5.13 -5.47
N MET A 164 12.86 -6.16 -4.88
CA MET A 164 14.26 -6.21 -4.50
C MET A 164 15.06 -6.90 -5.59
N ALA A 165 16.12 -6.23 -6.08
CA ALA A 165 16.91 -6.70 -7.21
C ALA A 165 17.60 -8.06 -6.98
N SER A 166 17.84 -8.44 -5.72
CA SER A 166 18.48 -9.69 -5.35
C SER A 166 17.89 -10.26 -4.06
N LYS A 167 17.89 -11.59 -3.95
CA LYS A 167 17.59 -12.29 -2.70
C LYS A 167 18.83 -12.36 -1.82
N GLU A 168 18.65 -11.99 -0.56
CA GLU A 168 19.64 -12.29 0.49
C GLU A 168 19.60 -13.79 0.87
N TYR A 169 18.41 -14.42 0.84
CA TYR A 169 18.20 -15.80 1.29
C TYR A 169 17.52 -16.67 0.24
N SER A 170 17.83 -17.97 0.26
CA SER A 170 17.13 -19.01 -0.51
C SER A 170 15.92 -19.54 0.27
N ASP A 171 14.96 -18.66 0.53
CA ASP A 171 13.82 -18.86 1.44
C ASP A 171 12.54 -19.39 0.77
N GLY A 172 12.51 -19.45 -0.58
CA GLY A 172 11.31 -19.80 -1.34
C GLY A 172 10.28 -18.67 -1.47
N LEU A 173 10.54 -17.49 -0.91
CA LEU A 173 9.71 -16.29 -1.03
C LEU A 173 10.09 -15.50 -2.27
N THR A 174 9.26 -14.56 -2.71
CA THR A 174 9.56 -13.72 -3.90
C THR A 174 10.56 -12.60 -3.63
N ASN A 175 10.95 -11.92 -4.70
CA ASN A 175 11.64 -10.63 -4.65
C ASN A 175 10.70 -9.44 -4.41
N PHE A 176 9.46 -9.67 -4.00
CA PHE A 176 8.53 -8.60 -3.71
C PHE A 176 8.24 -8.53 -2.22
N TYR A 177 7.92 -7.33 -1.75
CA TYR A 177 7.12 -7.20 -0.55
C TYR A 177 6.00 -6.18 -0.80
N CYS A 178 4.91 -6.34 -0.06
CA CYS A 178 3.84 -5.37 0.01
C CYS A 178 3.69 -4.89 1.45
N TYR A 179 3.60 -3.59 1.63
CA TYR A 179 3.31 -2.95 2.91
C TYR A 179 2.10 -2.05 2.75
N CYS A 180 1.19 -2.11 3.69
CA CYS A 180 0.11 -1.14 3.79
C CYS A 180 -0.05 -0.66 5.21
N ASN A 181 -0.58 0.54 5.38
CA ASN A 181 -0.93 1.06 6.69
C ASN A 181 -2.07 2.07 6.56
N VAL A 182 -2.88 2.19 7.60
CA VAL A 182 -3.99 3.15 7.71
C VAL A 182 -3.83 3.95 9.00
N ASN A 183 -4.22 5.22 8.99
CA ASN A 183 -4.13 6.06 10.21
C ASN A 183 -5.28 5.84 11.20
N ALA A 184 -6.37 5.24 10.75
CA ALA A 184 -7.54 4.96 11.54
C ALA A 184 -7.88 3.48 11.35
N ASN A 185 -7.60 2.69 12.39
CA ASN A 185 -7.95 1.28 12.41
C ASN A 185 -9.17 1.10 13.31
N TRP A 186 -10.25 0.64 12.73
CA TRP A 186 -11.50 0.33 13.42
C TRP A 186 -11.92 -1.13 13.26
N CYS A 187 -11.01 -1.98 12.77
CA CYS A 187 -11.21 -3.42 12.73
C CYS A 187 -10.31 -4.08 13.79
N ASN A 188 -10.83 -5.11 14.45
CA ASN A 188 -9.97 -5.95 15.29
C ASN A 188 -9.16 -6.87 14.36
N GLY A 189 -7.88 -6.55 14.16
CA GLY A 189 -7.01 -7.19 13.16
C GLY A 189 -6.82 -8.71 13.32
N GLY A 190 -7.26 -9.29 14.44
CA GLY A 190 -7.21 -10.74 14.69
C GLY A 190 -8.29 -11.57 13.99
N TYR A 191 -9.30 -10.94 13.36
CA TYR A 191 -10.50 -11.63 12.86
C TYR A 191 -10.89 -11.22 11.44
N SER A 192 -9.92 -11.09 10.53
CA SER A 192 -10.21 -10.71 9.15
C SER A 192 -11.05 -11.76 8.43
N HIS A 193 -12.03 -11.34 7.63
CA HIS A 193 -12.77 -12.23 6.74
C HIS A 193 -11.82 -12.95 5.76
N ALA A 194 -12.10 -14.21 5.43
CA ALA A 194 -11.20 -15.05 4.61
C ALA A 194 -10.89 -14.43 3.24
N ASP A 195 -11.88 -13.76 2.64
CA ASP A 195 -11.78 -13.11 1.32
C ASP A 195 -11.22 -11.68 1.36
N PHE A 196 -11.08 -11.10 2.56
CA PHE A 196 -10.63 -9.71 2.77
C PHE A 196 -9.61 -9.66 3.91
N LYS A 197 -8.49 -10.34 3.69
CA LYS A 197 -7.40 -10.43 4.67
C LYS A 197 -6.72 -9.09 4.86
N LEU A 198 -6.58 -8.67 6.11
CA LEU A 198 -6.02 -7.37 6.48
C LEU A 198 -4.52 -7.50 6.77
N ASN A 199 -3.76 -7.99 5.80
CA ASN A 199 -2.32 -8.17 5.96
C ASN A 199 -1.61 -6.82 5.83
N LYS A 200 -1.06 -6.30 6.92
CA LYS A 200 -0.24 -5.08 6.92
C LYS A 200 1.04 -5.24 6.10
N TYR A 201 1.57 -6.46 6.11
CA TYR A 201 2.80 -6.80 5.42
C TYR A 201 2.69 -8.17 4.76
N MET A 202 3.22 -8.28 3.53
CA MET A 202 3.28 -9.52 2.77
C MET A 202 4.64 -9.70 2.13
N ARG A 203 5.22 -10.88 2.32
CA ARG A 203 6.30 -11.47 1.52
C ARG A 203 5.70 -12.63 0.73
N PRO A 204 5.40 -12.42 -0.57
CA PRO A 204 4.72 -13.41 -1.38
C PRO A 204 5.36 -14.79 -1.31
N PHE A 205 4.46 -15.75 -1.07
CA PHE A 205 4.64 -17.20 -0.94
C PHE A 205 5.11 -17.72 0.44
N SER A 206 4.78 -16.93 1.46
CA SER A 206 4.41 -17.33 2.85
C SER A 206 5.26 -16.81 4.00
N PHE A 207 5.51 -15.49 4.00
CA PHE A 207 5.44 -14.73 5.26
C PHE A 207 4.43 -13.59 5.11
N MET A 208 3.51 -13.45 6.06
CA MET A 208 2.52 -12.37 6.10
C MET A 208 2.30 -11.97 7.55
N SER A 209 1.99 -10.69 7.77
CA SER A 209 1.63 -10.19 9.10
C SER A 209 0.38 -9.32 9.05
N GLY A 210 -0.50 -9.51 10.03
CA GLY A 210 -1.73 -8.74 10.21
C GLY A 210 -1.47 -7.35 10.80
N TYR A 211 -2.54 -6.60 11.08
CA TYR A 211 -2.44 -5.24 11.63
C TYR A 211 -2.01 -5.15 13.10
N SER A 212 -2.14 -6.22 13.89
CA SER A 212 -2.12 -6.16 15.36
C SER A 212 -0.83 -6.62 16.04
N VAL A 213 0.07 -7.32 15.35
CA VAL A 213 1.31 -7.86 15.94
C VAL A 213 2.40 -7.91 14.88
N ASP A 214 3.57 -7.36 15.20
CA ASP A 214 4.85 -7.56 14.50
C ASP A 214 4.88 -7.18 13.00
N SER A 215 5.50 -6.04 12.70
CA SER A 215 5.74 -5.61 11.33
C SER A 215 6.89 -6.41 10.76
N GLY A 216 6.70 -7.15 9.66
CA GLY A 216 7.81 -7.66 8.84
C GLY A 216 8.70 -6.56 8.23
N MET A 217 8.68 -5.36 8.82
CA MET A 217 9.48 -4.20 8.53
C MET A 217 9.97 -3.61 9.85
N GLN A 218 11.28 -3.61 10.05
CA GLN A 218 11.90 -2.94 11.17
C GLN A 218 11.95 -1.43 10.91
N TRP A 219 11.30 -0.69 11.81
CA TRP A 219 11.43 0.74 11.93
C TRP A 219 12.42 1.04 13.05
N TRP A 220 13.21 2.10 12.90
CA TRP A 220 14.07 2.51 13.99
C TRP A 220 13.21 2.97 15.21
N ASN A 221 13.30 2.23 16.32
CA ASN A 221 12.49 2.42 17.52
C ASN A 221 12.91 3.66 18.33
N GLY A 222 11.99 4.20 19.13
CA GLY A 222 12.24 5.28 20.10
C GLY A 222 11.97 6.69 19.58
N GLY A 223 11.05 6.86 18.63
CA GLY A 223 10.67 8.18 18.10
C GLY A 223 11.77 8.88 17.30
N LYS A 224 12.80 8.13 16.88
CA LYS A 224 13.90 8.61 16.03
C LYS A 224 13.67 8.20 14.57
N HIS A 225 12.46 8.48 14.07
CA HIS A 225 12.20 8.57 12.63
C HIS A 225 13.04 9.67 12.01
N ALA A 226 13.01 9.87 10.70
CA ALA A 226 13.74 10.97 10.08
C ALA A 226 13.51 12.29 10.83
N PHE A 227 14.59 12.99 11.14
CA PHE A 227 14.56 14.21 11.96
C PHE A 227 15.62 15.21 11.53
N LYS A 228 15.36 16.50 11.78
CA LYS A 228 16.30 17.59 11.53
C LYS A 228 17.14 17.85 12.78
N SER A 229 18.45 17.81 12.64
CA SER A 229 19.39 18.07 13.74
C SER A 229 19.48 19.57 14.04
N ASN A 230 19.33 19.92 15.32
CA ASN A 230 19.51 21.30 15.79
C ASN A 230 20.98 21.77 15.72
N GLY A 231 21.95 20.84 15.68
CA GLY A 231 23.37 21.19 15.72
C GLY A 231 23.93 21.63 14.37
N ASN A 232 23.46 21.04 13.27
CA ASN A 232 23.98 21.29 11.92
C ASN A 232 22.90 21.46 10.84
N GLY A 233 21.62 21.45 11.22
CA GLY A 233 20.50 21.59 10.30
C GLY A 233 20.29 20.41 9.33
N LYS A 234 21.12 19.36 9.40
CA LYS A 234 21.03 18.18 8.53
C LYS A 234 19.90 17.26 8.97
N VAL A 235 19.34 16.53 8.01
CA VAL A 235 18.36 15.48 8.28
C VAL A 235 19.08 14.15 8.48
N TYR A 236 18.78 13.48 9.58
CA TYR A 236 19.23 12.13 9.86
C TYR A 236 18.02 11.21 9.77
N TYR A 237 18.15 10.10 9.04
CA TYR A 237 17.05 9.19 8.78
C TYR A 237 17.56 7.75 8.66
N THR A 238 16.63 6.82 8.82
CA THR A 238 16.87 5.39 8.60
C THR A 238 15.77 4.91 7.67
N LYS A 239 16.15 4.36 6.51
CA LYS A 239 15.21 3.66 5.64
C LYS A 239 14.74 2.37 6.34
N PRO A 240 13.46 1.97 6.20
CA PRO A 240 12.98 0.77 6.85
C PRO A 240 13.68 -0.46 6.32
N LEU A 241 13.97 -1.40 7.21
CA LEU A 241 14.50 -2.70 6.86
C LEU A 241 13.34 -3.68 6.71
N VAL A 242 13.26 -4.30 5.54
CA VAL A 242 12.29 -5.34 5.20
C VAL A 242 12.82 -6.66 5.73
N CYS A 243 11.97 -7.43 6.41
CA CYS A 243 12.34 -8.67 7.08
C CYS A 243 11.44 -9.84 6.66
N ASN A 244 11.97 -11.06 6.78
CA ASN A 244 11.24 -12.31 6.51
C ASN A 244 10.59 -12.94 7.75
N THR A 245 10.75 -12.33 8.93
CA THR A 245 10.18 -12.81 10.19
C THR A 245 9.48 -11.70 10.95
N ALA A 246 8.48 -12.09 11.73
CA ALA A 246 7.70 -11.20 12.60
C ALA A 246 8.59 -10.53 13.66
N ASP A 247 9.55 -11.27 14.22
CA ASP A 247 10.50 -10.75 15.22
C ASP A 247 11.61 -9.86 14.62
N GLU A 248 11.53 -9.54 13.33
CA GLU A 248 12.42 -8.63 12.61
C GLU A 248 13.91 -9.07 12.63
N ARG A 249 14.21 -10.37 12.82
CA ARG A 249 15.59 -10.90 12.92
C ARG A 249 16.23 -11.31 11.60
N THR A 250 15.48 -11.29 10.50
CA THR A 250 15.95 -11.72 9.18
C THR A 250 15.80 -10.58 8.15
N PRO A 251 16.64 -9.53 8.25
CA PRO A 251 16.60 -8.42 7.31
C PRO A 251 17.04 -8.90 5.91
N ILE A 252 16.34 -8.44 4.88
CA ILE A 252 16.56 -8.86 3.49
C ILE A 252 16.73 -7.70 2.51
N TYR A 253 16.20 -6.54 2.85
CA TYR A 253 16.18 -5.41 1.95
C TYR A 253 15.99 -4.11 2.72
N GLN A 254 16.46 -3.02 2.16
CA GLN A 254 16.21 -1.68 2.68
C GLN A 254 15.36 -0.94 1.65
N SER A 255 14.14 -0.54 2.02
CA SER A 255 13.23 0.11 1.08
C SER A 255 13.83 1.39 0.53
N GLU A 256 13.67 1.60 -0.78
CA GLU A 256 14.11 2.82 -1.45
C GLU A 256 12.97 3.78 -1.75
N LEU A 257 11.72 3.31 -1.67
CA LEU A 257 10.55 4.11 -2.02
C LEU A 257 10.09 5.06 -0.90
N PHE A 258 10.32 4.71 0.37
CA PHE A 258 9.77 5.50 1.48
C PHE A 258 10.47 5.30 2.84
N PHE A 259 10.24 6.23 3.76
CA PHE A 259 10.59 6.09 5.18
C PHE A 259 9.69 6.94 6.08
N LEU A 260 9.62 6.62 7.38
CA LEU A 260 8.90 7.43 8.37
C LEU A 260 9.68 8.70 8.74
N PHE A 261 8.96 9.80 8.98
CA PHE A 261 9.54 11.02 9.56
C PHE A 261 8.77 11.48 10.80
N SER A 262 9.42 12.29 11.64
CA SER A 262 8.81 12.87 12.84
C SER A 262 8.55 14.35 12.66
N THR A 263 7.28 14.75 12.82
CA THR A 263 6.86 16.16 12.83
C THR A 263 7.38 16.90 14.07
N ASP A 264 7.62 16.19 15.17
CA ASP A 264 8.07 16.77 16.45
C ASP A 264 9.57 17.09 16.48
N ARG A 265 10.29 16.78 15.39
CA ARG A 265 11.75 16.90 15.31
C ARG A 265 12.20 17.71 14.10
N GLY A 266 11.42 18.72 13.72
CA GLY A 266 11.81 19.77 12.78
C GLY A 266 11.67 19.44 11.30
N LEU A 267 11.03 18.31 10.96
CA LEU A 267 10.51 18.05 9.62
C LEU A 267 9.02 18.33 9.59
N VAL A 268 8.50 18.85 8.48
CA VAL A 268 7.07 19.15 8.32
C VAL A 268 6.54 18.66 6.97
N ASP A 269 5.22 18.66 6.82
CA ASP A 269 4.57 18.39 5.55
C ASP A 269 5.10 19.33 4.45
N GLY A 270 5.46 18.75 3.30
CA GLY A 270 6.01 19.48 2.16
C GLY A 270 7.54 19.64 2.16
N ASP A 271 8.24 19.26 3.23
CA ASP A 271 9.71 19.26 3.22
C ASP A 271 10.25 18.28 2.17
N VAL A 272 11.37 18.64 1.55
CA VAL A 272 12.10 17.77 0.62
C VAL A 272 13.44 17.37 1.24
N VAL A 273 13.62 16.07 1.46
CA VAL A 273 14.86 15.48 1.96
C VAL A 273 15.71 15.05 0.77
N ALA A 274 16.82 15.77 0.55
CA ALA A 274 17.83 15.38 -0.43
C ALA A 274 18.90 14.50 0.23
N VAL A 275 19.25 13.39 -0.41
CA VAL A 275 20.27 12.47 0.09
C VAL A 275 21.65 12.92 -0.39
N ASP A 276 22.57 13.14 0.54
CA ASP A 276 23.94 13.57 0.21
C ASP A 276 24.62 12.52 -0.70
N GLY A 277 25.22 12.97 -1.80
CA GLY A 277 25.83 12.11 -2.80
C GLY A 277 24.86 11.31 -3.70
N GLN A 278 23.55 11.56 -3.64
CA GLN A 278 22.57 10.92 -4.53
C GLN A 278 21.66 11.96 -5.20
N THR A 279 21.09 11.61 -6.36
CA THR A 279 20.07 12.42 -7.04
C THR A 279 18.69 12.25 -6.41
N THR A 280 18.48 11.15 -5.69
CA THR A 280 17.21 10.80 -5.06
C THR A 280 16.80 11.84 -4.00
N LYS A 281 15.54 12.26 -4.08
CA LYS A 281 14.90 13.12 -3.07
C LYS A 281 13.60 12.51 -2.61
N TYR A 282 13.22 12.80 -1.36
CA TYR A 282 11.99 12.35 -0.75
C TYR A 282 11.13 13.52 -0.32
N LEU A 283 9.83 13.47 -0.59
CA LEU A 283 8.84 14.45 -0.15
C LEU A 283 8.18 13.97 1.14
N CYS A 284 8.33 14.73 2.22
CA CYS A 284 7.65 14.52 3.48
C CYS A 284 6.16 14.82 3.32
N LYS A 285 5.31 13.83 3.55
CA LYS A 285 3.85 13.97 3.55
C LYS A 285 3.23 13.53 4.86
N SER A 286 2.44 14.42 5.45
CA SER A 286 1.56 14.16 6.59
C SER A 286 0.11 14.17 6.12
N ILE A 287 -0.60 13.05 6.26
CA ILE A 287 -2.03 12.99 5.93
C ILE A 287 -2.85 12.49 7.12
N SER A 288 -3.91 13.22 7.43
CA SER A 288 -4.99 12.80 8.32
C SER A 288 -6.17 12.29 7.49
N SER A 289 -7.16 11.67 8.13
CA SER A 289 -8.39 11.26 7.46
C SER A 289 -9.55 12.18 7.82
N PRO A 290 -10.68 12.14 7.09
CA PRO A 290 -11.86 12.93 7.45
C PRO A 290 -12.34 12.73 8.89
N ASN A 291 -12.27 11.51 9.43
CA ASN A 291 -12.78 11.18 10.77
C ASN A 291 -11.69 10.90 11.82
N SER A 292 -10.40 11.09 11.52
CA SER A 292 -9.32 10.87 12.47
C SER A 292 -8.22 11.92 12.35
N THR A 293 -7.78 12.41 13.51
CA THR A 293 -6.64 13.33 13.62
C THR A 293 -5.29 12.61 13.63
N SER A 294 -5.28 11.27 13.72
CA SER A 294 -4.05 10.48 13.61
C SER A 294 -3.40 10.69 12.24
N LEU A 295 -2.08 10.84 12.21
CA LEU A 295 -1.34 11.15 10.99
C LEU A 295 -0.60 9.93 10.45
N LEU A 296 -0.59 9.77 9.12
CA LEU A 296 0.45 9.03 8.41
C LEU A 296 1.57 10.01 8.05
N ASN A 297 2.76 9.79 8.60
CA ASN A 297 3.95 10.64 8.35
C ASN A 297 5.02 9.84 7.60
N TYR A 298 5.00 9.92 6.27
CA TYR A 298 6.00 9.25 5.44
C TYR A 298 6.66 10.23 4.48
N ALA A 299 7.96 10.07 4.28
CA ALA A 299 8.67 10.66 3.17
C ALA A 299 8.68 9.66 2.02
N ILE A 300 8.14 10.04 0.87
CA ILE A 300 8.05 9.18 -0.32
C ILE A 300 8.98 9.70 -1.41
N LYS A 301 9.54 8.80 -2.22
CA LYS A 301 10.43 9.15 -3.33
C LYS A 301 9.74 10.16 -4.26
N TYR A 302 10.45 11.22 -4.61
CA TYR A 302 9.93 12.41 -5.31
C TYR A 302 10.75 12.77 -6.56
N VAL A 303 12.06 12.54 -6.51
CA VAL A 303 12.99 12.68 -7.64
C VAL A 303 13.96 11.50 -7.56
N ALA A 304 14.35 10.95 -8.71
CA ALA A 304 15.35 9.90 -8.86
C ALA A 304 16.40 10.33 -9.88
#